data_AF-A0A7D4Y5C3-F1
#
_entry.id   AF-A0A7D4Y5C3-F1
#
_cell.length_a   1.000
_cell.length_b   1.000
_cell.length_c   1.000
_cell.angle_alpha   90.00
_cell.angle_beta   90.00
_cell.angle_gamma   90.00
#
_symmetry.space_group_name_H-M   'P 1'
#
loop_
_entity.id
_entity.type
_entity.pdbx_description
1 polymer ?
#
loop_
_entity_poly.entity_id
_entity_poly.type
_entity_poly.pdbx_seq_one_letter_code
_entity_poly.pdbx_strand_id
1 'polypeptide(L)' 'MNSSTRTKAILFCSVCGHESPPDGDWDESETATELGDRLALSCPDCTTTITRRPVGSRGVDAAVAGD' A
#
# COMPACT_ATOMS: atom_id res chain seq x y z
N MET A 1 25.06 -6.25 -1.70
CA MET A 1 23.98 -6.82 -0.86
C MET A 1 23.06 -5.67 -0.45
N ASN A 2 21.92 -5.48 -1.12
CA ASN A 2 20.94 -4.49 -0.69
C ASN A 2 19.99 -5.16 0.30
N SER A 3 20.33 -5.04 1.58
CA SER A 3 19.41 -5.24 2.69
C SER A 3 18.35 -4.12 2.64
N SER A 4 17.41 -4.25 1.71
CA SER A 4 16.14 -3.53 1.75
C SER A 4 15.58 -3.78 3.15
N THR A 5 15.43 -2.71 3.91
CA THR A 5 14.91 -2.73 5.28
C THR A 5 13.48 -3.28 5.23
N ARG A 6 13.36 -4.61 5.30
CA ARG A 6 12.10 -5.33 5.45
C ARG A 6 11.59 -4.99 6.85
N THR A 7 10.87 -3.87 6.95
CA THR A 7 10.16 -3.51 8.17
C THR A 7 9.25 -4.68 8.52
N LYS A 8 9.37 -5.19 9.75
CA LYS A 8 8.57 -6.27 10.34
C LYS A 8 7.10 -5.87 10.56
N ALA A 9 6.49 -5.13 9.65
CA ALA A 9 5.05 -4.92 9.69
C ALA A 9 4.39 -6.15 9.07
N ILE A 10 3.42 -6.73 9.78
CA ILE A 10 2.50 -7.73 9.22
C ILE A 10 1.17 -7.00 9.07
N LEU A 11 0.62 -7.04 7.86
CA LEU A 11 -0.74 -6.58 7.64
C LEU A 11 -1.68 -7.76 7.91
N PHE A 12 -2.87 -7.44 8.42
CA PHE A 12 -3.92 -8.42 8.63
C PHE A 12 -5.19 -7.95 7.92
N CYS A 13 -5.88 -8.90 7.32
CA CYS A 13 -7.17 -8.66 6.72
C CYS A 13 -8.26 -8.65 7.79
N SER A 14 -9.00 -7.54 7.91
CA SER A 14 -10.08 -7.38 8.89
C SER A 14 -11.31 -8.25 8.63
N VAL A 15 -11.43 -8.84 7.43
CA VAL A 15 -12.58 -9.66 7.02
C VAL A 15 -12.33 -11.15 7.20
N CYS A 16 -11.32 -11.72 6.53
CA CYS A 16 -11.01 -13.15 6.59
C CYS A 16 -9.88 -13.52 7.58
N GLY A 17 -9.13 -12.54 8.10
CA GLY A 17 -7.99 -12.81 8.99
C GLY A 17 -6.70 -13.21 8.27
N HIS A 18 -6.60 -13.07 6.95
CA HIS A 18 -5.35 -13.29 6.21
C HIS A 18 -4.22 -12.38 6.73
N GLU A 19 -3.04 -12.95 7.03
CA GLU A 19 -1.89 -12.23 7.56
C GLU A 19 -0.70 -12.34 6.61
N SER A 20 -0.23 -11.19 6.09
CA SER A 20 0.88 -11.17 5.14
C SER A 20 1.74 -9.92 5.32
N PRO A 21 3.05 -9.99 5.02
CA PRO A 21 3.90 -8.80 4.95
C PRO A 21 3.34 -7.78 3.93
N PRO A 22 3.57 -6.47 4.10
CA PRO A 22 3.03 -5.44 3.21
C PRO A 22 3.47 -5.55 1.74
N ASP A 23 4.63 -6.16 1.48
CA ASP A 23 5.13 -6.47 0.14
C ASP A 23 5.08 -7.99 -0.14
N GLY A 24 4.16 -8.68 0.53
CA GLY A 24 3.92 -10.12 0.45
C GLY A 24 2.78 -10.45 -0.50
N ASP A 25 1.89 -11.35 -0.06
CA ASP A 25 0.81 -11.96 -0.88
C ASP A 25 -0.39 -11.03 -1.14
N TRP A 26 -0.24 -9.73 -0.97
CA TRP A 26 -1.35 -8.79 -1.21
C TRP A 26 -1.53 -8.55 -2.70
N ASP A 27 -2.79 -8.48 -3.14
CA ASP A 27 -3.10 -8.06 -4.50
C ASP A 27 -2.87 -6.55 -4.62
N GLU A 28 -1.86 -6.17 -5.41
CA GLU A 28 -1.45 -4.80 -5.61
C GLU A 28 -2.18 -4.22 -6.83
N SER A 29 -3.09 -3.29 -6.59
CA SER A 29 -3.85 -2.61 -7.63
C SER A 29 -3.45 -1.14 -7.69
N GLU A 30 -2.81 -0.74 -8.79
CA GLU A 30 -2.49 0.66 -9.06
C GLU A 30 -3.74 1.42 -9.54
N THR A 31 -4.07 2.52 -8.88
CA THR A 31 -5.17 3.40 -9.24
C THR A 31 -4.63 4.80 -9.45
N ALA A 32 -4.71 5.28 -10.69
CA ALA A 32 -4.46 6.68 -11.01
C ALA A 32 -5.65 7.52 -10.53
N THR A 33 -5.39 8.51 -9.68
CA THR A 33 -6.38 9.49 -9.22
C THR A 33 -5.90 10.89 -9.58
N GLU A 34 -6.80 11.88 -9.54
CA GLU A 34 -6.44 13.30 -9.71
C GLU A 34 -5.33 13.78 -8.75
N LEU A 35 -5.10 13.04 -7.65
CA LEU A 35 -4.08 13.32 -6.64
C LEU A 35 -2.74 12.58 -6.89
N GLY A 36 -2.63 11.83 -7.99
CA GLY A 36 -1.50 10.96 -8.33
C GLY A 36 -1.81 9.46 -8.19
N ASP A 37 -0.82 8.65 -8.55
CA ASP A 37 -0.90 7.19 -8.49
C ASP A 37 -0.95 6.69 -7.04
N ARG A 38 -1.87 5.77 -6.78
CA ARG A 38 -2.04 5.11 -5.48
C ARG A 38 -2.04 3.60 -5.66
N LEU A 39 -1.32 2.90 -4.77
CA LEU A 39 -1.35 1.46 -4.66
C LEU A 39 -2.38 1.04 -3.63
N ALA A 40 -3.40 0.33 -4.07
CA ALA A 40 -4.33 -0.38 -3.19
C ALA A 40 -3.80 -1.79 -2.94
N LEU A 41 -3.67 -2.17 -1.67
CA LEU A 41 -3.38 -3.56 -1.28
C LEU A 41 -4.70 -4.23 -0.92
N SER A 42 -5.07 -5.27 -1.66
CA SER A 42 -6.30 -6.03 -1.47
C SER A 42 -5.99 -7.46 -1.03
N CYS A 43 -6.87 -8.03 -0.20
CA CYS A 43 -6.72 -9.42 0.22
C CYS A 43 -6.99 -10.37 -0.96
N PRO A 44 -6.12 -11.36 -1.23
CA PRO A 44 -6.32 -12.31 -2.33
C PRO A 44 -7.52 -13.24 -2.09
N ASP A 45 -7.85 -13.55 -0.84
CA ASP A 45 -8.94 -14.47 -0.49
C ASP A 45 -10.33 -13.83 -0.59
N CYS A 46 -10.48 -12.59 -0.12
CA CYS A 46 -11.78 -11.93 -0.01
C CYS A 46 -11.86 -10.60 -0.75
N THR A 47 -10.83 -10.21 -1.50
CA THR A 47 -10.75 -8.97 -2.30
C THR A 47 -10.98 -7.67 -1.52
N THR A 48 -10.89 -7.73 -0.18
CA THR A 48 -11.10 -6.53 0.63
C THR A 48 -9.85 -5.66 0.64
N THR A 49 -10.01 -4.36 0.40
CA THR A 49 -8.89 -3.42 0.39
C THR A 49 -8.42 -3.16 1.82
N ILE A 50 -7.19 -3.55 2.11
CA ILE A 50 -6.57 -3.41 3.44
C ILE A 50 -6.00 -2.02 3.64
N THR A 51 -5.30 -1.51 2.62
CA THR A 51 -4.69 -0.20 2.69
C THR A 51 -4.53 0.43 1.32
N ARG A 52 -4.40 1.75 1.28
CA ARG A 52 -4.12 2.54 0.09
C ARG A 52 -2.93 3.44 0.37
N ARG A 53 -1.80 3.18 -0.27
CA ARG A 53 -0.57 3.97 -0.15
C ARG A 53 -0.32 4.76 -1.43
N PRO A 54 0.10 6.04 -1.37
CA PRO A 54 0.55 6.74 -2.58
C PRO A 54 1.78 6.03 -3.17
N VAL A 55 1.84 5.88 -4.49
CA VAL A 55 2.98 5.29 -5.22
C VAL A 55 4.08 6.35 -5.34
N GLY A 56 4.60 6.77 -4.20
CA GLY A 56 5.40 8.00 -4.12
C GLY A 56 6.13 8.11 -2.80
N SER A 57 6.96 7.13 -2.48
CA SER A 57 7.96 7.25 -1.40
C SER A 57 9.37 7.27 -1.98
N ARG A 58 9.62 8.20 -2.90
CA ARG A 58 10.82 9.03 -2.82
C ARG A 58 10.31 10.39 -2.38
N GLY A 59 10.37 10.66 -1.07
CA GLY A 59 9.73 11.81 -0.45
C GLY A 59 9.94 13.07 -1.26
N VAL A 60 8.85 13.64 -1.75
CA VAL A 60 8.80 15.04 -2.14
C VAL A 60 7.55 15.62 -1.54
N ASP A 61 7.77 16.72 -0.87
CA ASP A 61 6.91 17.39 0.07
C ASP A 61 5.51 17.62 -0.47
N ALA A 62 4.53 17.47 0.43
CA ALA A 62 3.16 17.88 0.21
C ALA A 62 3.13 19.37 -0.14
N ALA A 63 3.08 19.69 -1.43
CA ALA A 63 2.68 21.00 -1.90
C ALA A 63 1.19 21.14 -1.62
N VAL A 64 0.88 21.69 -0.43
CA VAL A 64 -0.34 22.45 -0.18
C VAL A 64 -0.42 23.51 -1.28
N ALA A 65 -1.34 23.32 -2.23
CA ALA A 65 -1.83 24.40 -3.06
C ALA A 65 -3.08 24.95 -2.35
N GLY A 66 -2.87 26.02 -1.58
CA GLY A 66 -3.92 26.95 -1.20
C GLY A 66 -3.56 28.30 -1.79
N ASP A 67 -4.44 28.84 -2.63
CA ASP A 67 -4.57 30.27 -2.93
C ASP A 67 -6.02 30.65 -2.59
#